data_AF-A0A397TCF3-F1
#
_entry.id   AF-A0A397TCF3-F1
#
_cell.length_a   1.000
_cell.length_b   1.000
_cell.length_c   1.000
_cell.angle_alpha   90.00
_cell.angle_beta   90.00
_cell.angle_gamma   90.00
#
_symmetry.space_group_name_H-M   'P 1'
#
loop_
_entity.id
_entity.type
_entity.pdbx_description
1 polymer ?
#
loop_
_entity_poly.entity_id
_entity_poly.type
_entity_poly.pdbx_seq_one_letter_code
_entity_poly.pdbx_strand_id
1 'polypeptide(L)'
;MSNGTRKTVLKNVGQAITALHEQNIVFGDLRRPNILVTTKGTILVDFEWCGRHNTDRYPVTMSTEISWPEGARPGGLLMRAHDDHWLQVLRHDLNLY
;
A
#
# COMPACT_ATOMS: atom_id res chain seq x y z
N MET A 1 15.89 0.74 12.90
CA MET A 1 14.72 0.20 13.64
C MET A 1 15.03 -1.21 14.15
N SER A 2 14.58 -1.57 15.35
CA SER A 2 14.75 -2.94 15.87
C SER A 2 13.90 -3.95 15.08
N ASN A 3 14.18 -5.25 15.21
CA ASN A 3 13.34 -6.29 14.61
C ASN A 3 11.89 -6.22 15.12
N GLY A 4 11.70 -5.98 16.41
CA GLY A 4 10.37 -5.80 17.00
C GLY A 4 9.62 -4.60 16.41
N THR A 5 10.32 -3.48 16.19
CA THR A 5 9.72 -2.30 15.55
C THR A 5 9.31 -2.60 14.11
N ARG A 6 10.15 -3.27 13.32
CA ARG A 6 9.82 -3.61 11.91
C ARG A 6 8.60 -4.53 11.82
N LYS A 7 8.52 -5.57 12.65
CA LYS A 7 7.35 -6.44 12.73
C LYS A 7 6.08 -5.68 13.11
N THR A 8 6.19 -4.74 14.04
CA THR A 8 5.08 -3.88 14.46
C THR A 8 4.60 -2.99 13.32
N VAL A 9 5.52 -2.38 12.56
CA VAL A 9 5.19 -1.58 11.38
C VAL A 9 4.44 -2.41 10.35
N LEU A 10 4.97 -3.57 9.95
CA LEU A 10 4.30 -4.44 8.97
C LEU A 10 2.91 -4.86 9.44
N LYS A 11 2.78 -5.24 10.71
CA LYS A 11 1.49 -5.61 11.32
C LYS A 11 0.49 -4.46 11.23
N ASN A 12 0.88 -3.26 11.68
CA ASN A 12 -0.02 -2.11 11.70
C ASN A 12 -0.45 -1.69 10.28
N VAL A 13 0.48 -1.71 9.31
CA VAL A 13 0.16 -1.43 7.91
C VAL A 13 -0.81 -2.47 7.36
N GLY A 14 -0.56 -3.76 7.61
CA GLY A 14 -1.46 -4.83 7.22
C GLY A 14 -2.87 -4.64 7.79
N GLN A 15 -2.99 -4.29 9.07
CA GLN A 15 -4.29 -4.01 9.70
C GLN A 15 -5.00 -2.81 9.08
N ALA A 16 -4.28 -1.74 8.73
CA ALA A 16 -4.86 -0.58 8.06
C ALA A 16 -5.37 -0.94 6.65
N ILE A 17 -4.61 -1.74 5.89
CA ILE A 17 -5.03 -2.22 4.56
C ILE A 17 -6.25 -3.13 4.66
N THR A 18 -6.29 -4.06 5.62
CA THR A 18 -7.47 -4.90 5.87
C THR A 18 -8.70 -4.04 6.14
N ALA A 19 -8.61 -3.02 6.99
CA ALA A 19 -9.72 -2.13 7.30
C ALA A 19 -10.23 -1.35 6.06
N LEU A 20 -9.32 -0.92 5.17
CA LEU A 20 -9.71 -0.29 3.90
C LEU A 20 -10.41 -1.29 2.96
N HIS A 21 -9.87 -2.49 2.83
CA HIS A 21 -10.42 -3.54 1.97
C HIS A 21 -11.82 -3.99 2.43
N GLU A 22 -12.07 -4.05 3.74
CA GLU A 22 -13.40 -4.32 4.31
C GLU A 22 -14.45 -3.29 3.85
N GLN A 23 -14.03 -2.04 3.59
CA GLN A 23 -14.87 -0.96 3.05
C GLN A 23 -14.85 -0.90 1.50
N ASN A 24 -14.28 -1.91 0.85
CA ASN A 24 -14.07 -1.97 -0.60
C ASN A 24 -13.15 -0.87 -1.15
N ILE A 25 -12.26 -0.33 -0.33
CA ILE A 25 -11.27 0.68 -0.70
C ILE A 25 -9.93 0.00 -0.94
N VAL A 26 -9.25 0.37 -2.02
CA VAL A 26 -7.87 0.03 -2.36
C VAL A 26 -7.02 1.27 -2.09
N PHE A 27 -5.89 1.12 -1.43
CA PHE A 27 -5.00 2.24 -1.12
C PHE A 27 -4.25 2.71 -2.38
N GLY A 28 -3.81 1.77 -3.21
CA GLY A 28 -3.32 2.00 -4.57
C GLY A 28 -1.83 2.30 -4.66
N ASP A 29 -1.30 3.07 -3.69
CA ASP A 29 0.11 3.49 -3.65
C ASP A 29 0.80 3.23 -2.30
N LEU A 30 0.77 1.97 -1.83
CA LEU A 30 1.29 1.57 -0.51
C LEU A 30 2.82 1.43 -0.51
N ARG A 31 3.53 2.53 -0.73
CA ARG A 31 5.00 2.56 -0.71
C ARG A 31 5.53 3.21 0.57
N ARG A 32 6.81 2.98 0.86
CA ARG A 32 7.49 3.51 2.05
C ARG A 32 7.32 5.02 2.28
N PRO A 33 7.35 5.90 1.25
CA PRO A 33 7.11 7.33 1.45
C PRO A 33 5.72 7.65 2.03
N ASN A 34 4.73 6.78 1.79
CA ASN A 34 3.34 6.96 2.20
C ASN A 34 3.04 6.29 3.57
N ILE A 35 4.10 5.87 4.29
CA ILE A 35 4.01 5.23 5.61
C ILE A 35 4.83 6.05 6.61
N LEU A 36 4.15 6.65 7.58
CA LEU A 36 4.79 7.35 8.69
C LEU A 36 4.86 6.45 9.93
N VAL A 37 6.04 6.42 10.55
CA VAL A 37 6.25 5.76 11.84
C VAL A 37 6.41 6.86 12.90
N THR A 38 5.44 6.95 13.80
CA THR A 38 5.38 7.96 14.85
C THR A 38 5.47 7.32 16.23
N THR A 39 5.58 8.14 17.28
CA THR A 39 5.47 7.68 18.67
C THR A 39 4.10 7.09 19.01
N LYS A 40 3.06 7.44 18.24
CA LYS A 40 1.68 6.97 18.43
C LYS A 40 1.34 5.72 17.61
N GLY A 41 2.23 5.28 16.72
CA GLY A 41 2.00 4.13 15.84
C GLY A 41 2.35 4.41 14.39
N THR A 42 1.84 3.55 13.51
CA THR A 42 2.07 3.59 12.06
C THR A 42 0.86 4.20 11.37
N ILE A 43 1.09 5.17 10.50
CA ILE A 43 0.03 5.96 9.84
C ILE A 43 0.25 5.91 8.34
N LEU A 44 -0.81 5.62 7.59
CA LEU A 44 -0.83 5.78 6.13
C LEU A 44 -1.15 7.24 5.80
N VAL A 45 -0.45 7.80 4.83
CA VAL A 45 -0.65 9.18 4.33
C VAL A 45 -0.69 9.16 2.81
N ASP A 46 -1.12 10.26 2.19
CA ASP A 46 -1.26 10.38 0.74
C ASP A 46 -2.30 9.40 0.15
N PHE A 47 -3.58 9.76 0.33
CA PHE A 47 -4.73 8.97 -0.12
C PHE A 47 -5.22 9.37 -1.52
N GLU A 48 -4.46 10.16 -2.28
CA GLU A 48 -4.93 10.69 -3.57
C GLU A 48 -5.23 9.59 -4.60
N TRP A 49 -4.60 8.42 -4.46
CA TRP A 49 -4.77 7.29 -5.37
C TRP A 49 -5.68 6.20 -4.80
N CYS A 50 -6.27 6.44 -3.63
CA CYS A 50 -7.23 5.53 -3.03
C CYS A 50 -8.54 5.53 -3.81
N GLY A 51 -9.17 4.38 -3.92
CA GLY A 51 -10.44 4.25 -4.64
C GLY A 51 -11.12 2.91 -4.44
N ARG A 52 -12.32 2.77 -4.98
CA ARG A 52 -13.12 1.55 -4.89
C ARG A 52 -12.53 0.44 -5.76
N HIS A 53 -12.41 -0.73 -5.17
CA HIS A 53 -11.96 -1.94 -5.86
C HIS A 53 -12.78 -2.22 -7.13
N ASN A 54 -12.09 -2.54 -8.23
CA ASN A 54 -12.67 -2.90 -9.52
C ASN A 54 -13.63 -1.83 -10.09
N THR A 55 -13.45 -0.57 -9.69
CA THR A 55 -14.30 0.55 -10.09
C THR A 55 -13.42 1.74 -10.47
N ASP A 56 -12.67 2.25 -9.50
CA ASP A 56 -11.79 3.39 -9.68
C ASP A 56 -10.48 2.97 -10.34
N ARG A 57 -9.76 3.94 -10.90
CA ARG A 57 -8.61 3.70 -11.78
C ARG A 57 -7.42 4.53 -11.35
N TYR A 58 -6.22 4.01 -11.62
CA TYR A 58 -5.01 4.81 -11.55
C TYR A 58 -5.07 6.00 -12.51
N PRO A 59 -4.41 7.13 -12.18
CA PRO A 59 -4.25 8.24 -13.10
C PRO A 59 -3.64 7.81 -14.43
N VAL A 60 -4.09 8.41 -15.54
CA VAL A 60 -3.46 8.19 -16.86
C VAL A 60 -2.04 8.74 -16.95
N THR A 61 -1.66 9.60 -15.99
CA THR A 61 -0.33 10.18 -15.83
C THR A 61 0.57 9.37 -14.89
N MET A 62 0.12 8.20 -14.42
CA MET A 62 0.92 7.33 -13.55
C MET A 62 2.27 6.99 -14.21
N SER A 63 3.37 7.19 -13.47
CA SER A 63 4.72 6.91 -13.96
C SER A 63 4.89 5.44 -14.33
N THR A 64 5.54 5.15 -15.45
CA THR A 64 5.86 3.78 -15.91
C THR A 64 7.24 3.30 -15.46
N GLU A 65 8.01 4.14 -14.77
CA GLU A 65 9.38 3.84 -14.33
C GLU A 65 9.44 3.08 -12.99
N ILE A 66 8.28 2.94 -12.33
CA ILE A 66 8.16 2.18 -11.08
C ILE A 66 7.70 0.77 -11.43
N SER A 67 8.30 -0.23 -10.78
CA SER A 67 7.82 -1.61 -10.82
C SER A 67 6.50 -1.75 -10.06
N TRP A 68 5.41 -1.32 -10.68
CA TRP A 68 4.06 -1.43 -10.13
C TRP A 68 3.60 -2.90 -10.03
N PRO A 69 2.61 -3.19 -9.16
CA PRO A 69 1.94 -4.49 -9.13
C PRO A 69 1.43 -4.91 -10.50
N GLU A 70 1.34 -6.21 -10.74
CA GLU A 70 0.75 -6.74 -11.98
C GLU A 70 -0.67 -6.19 -12.19
N GLY A 71 -0.94 -5.66 -13.38
CA GLY A 71 -2.23 -5.05 -13.74
C GLY A 71 -2.38 -3.58 -13.35
N ALA A 72 -1.54 -3.06 -12.45
CA ALA A 72 -1.46 -1.62 -12.16
C ALA A 72 -0.73 -0.91 -13.31
N ARG A 73 -1.52 -0.17 -14.11
CA ARG A 73 -1.04 0.58 -15.28
C ARG A 73 -1.81 1.90 -15.40
N PRO A 74 -1.34 2.88 -16.18
CA PRO A 74 -2.07 4.12 -16.39
C PRO A 74 -3.52 3.86 -16.86
N GLY A 75 -4.50 4.44 -16.15
CA GLY A 75 -5.93 4.19 -16.40
C GLY A 75 -6.44 2.77 -16.06
N GLY A 76 -5.58 1.91 -15.51
CA GLY A 76 -5.92 0.57 -15.05
C GLY A 76 -6.78 0.59 -13.80
N LEU A 77 -7.60 -0.45 -13.60
CA LEU A 77 -8.47 -0.56 -12.43
C LEU A 77 -7.65 -0.75 -11.14
N LEU A 78 -8.10 -0.15 -10.05
CA LEU A 78 -7.59 -0.41 -8.72
C LEU A 78 -8.06 -1.78 -8.22
N MET A 79 -7.11 -2.66 -7.93
CA MET A 79 -7.37 -4.02 -7.44
C MET A 79 -6.78 -4.20 -6.04
N ARG A 80 -7.47 -4.90 -5.13
CA ARG A 80 -6.96 -5.18 -3.77
C ARG A 80 -5.61 -5.89 -3.80
N ALA A 81 -5.42 -6.76 -4.79
CA ALA A 81 -4.14 -7.43 -5.08
C ALA A 81 -2.96 -6.47 -5.27
N HIS A 82 -3.20 -5.22 -5.66
CA HIS A 82 -2.14 -4.21 -5.76
C HIS A 82 -1.61 -3.82 -4.37
N ASP A 83 -2.48 -3.65 -3.38
CA ASP A 83 -2.06 -3.41 -1.99
C ASP A 83 -1.38 -4.66 -1.41
N ASP A 84 -1.88 -5.85 -1.72
CA ASP A 84 -1.26 -7.12 -1.28
C ASP A 84 0.17 -7.26 -1.81
N HIS A 85 0.39 -6.92 -3.08
CA HIS A 85 1.72 -6.85 -3.67
C HIS A 85 2.62 -5.87 -2.91
N TRP A 86 2.13 -4.66 -2.67
CA TRP A 86 2.89 -3.66 -1.93
C TRP A 86 3.18 -4.06 -0.48
N LEU A 87 2.28 -4.80 0.19
CA LEU A 87 2.55 -5.40 1.50
C LEU A 87 3.71 -6.40 1.45
N GLN A 88 3.81 -7.20 0.37
CA GLN A 88 4.95 -8.10 0.18
C GLN A 88 6.25 -7.34 -0.07
N VAL A 89 6.20 -6.28 -0.89
CA VAL A 89 7.36 -5.39 -1.10
C VAL A 89 7.79 -4.76 0.22
N LEU A 90 6.86 -4.24 1.01
CA LEU A 90 7.16 -3.67 2.33
C LEU A 90 7.77 -4.71 3.27
N ARG A 91 7.23 -5.93 3.29
CA ARG A 91 7.78 -7.04 4.09
C ARG A 91 9.23 -7.33 3.70
N HIS A 92 9.52 -7.38 2.41
CA HIS A 92 10.87 -7.55 1.88
C HIS A 92 11.79 -6.38 2.27
N ASP A 93 11.35 -5.14 2.10
CA ASP A 93 12.11 -3.92 2.45
C ASP A 93 12.44 -3.85 3.96
N LEU A 94 11.60 -4.43 4.79
CA LEU A 94 11.82 -4.55 6.23
C LEU A 94 12.73 -5.73 6.60
N ASN A 95 13.20 -6.54 5.64
CA ASN A 95 13.98 -7.77 5.85
C ASN A 95 13.29 -8.73 6.81
N LEU A 96 11.98 -8.96 6.60
CA LEU A 96 11.16 -9.88 7.36
C LEU A 96 10.80 -11.08 6.47
N TYR A 97 11.71 -12.04 6.34
CA TYR A 97 11.46 -13.30 5.63
C TYR A 97 10.58 -14.21 6.51
#